data_AF-A0A0S2FDU9-F1
#
_entry.id   AF-A0A0S2FDU9-F1
#
_cell.length_a   1.000
_cell.length_b   1.000
_cell.length_c   1.000
_cell.angle_alpha   90.00
_cell.angle_beta   90.00
_cell.angle_gamma   90.00
#
_symmetry.space_group_name_H-M   'P 1'
#
loop_
_entity.id
_entity.type
_entity.pdbx_description
1 polymer ?
#
loop_
_entity_poly.entity_id
_entity_poly.type
_entity_poly.pdbx_seq_one_letter_code
_entity_poly.pdbx_strand_id
1 'polypeptide(L)'
;MRPLLPAVPLAAALLSGALALTACAHAGQNAGSSKTATPGQAFSLARGESASLPDRSQLRFVAISADSRCPPKVQCVWAGDAVLEFEWTGADGAKSALSFNTVSDAGKNAGGWRIQVQGLDFAEPPNATLKVDAE
;
A
#
# COMPACT_ATOMS: atom_id res chain seq x y z
N MET A 1 -47.10 -73.68 -5.61
CA MET A 1 -47.47 -72.37 -6.20
C MET A 1 -46.19 -71.68 -6.68
N ARG A 2 -45.96 -71.61 -8.00
CA ARG A 2 -45.15 -70.54 -8.64
C ARG A 2 -46.07 -69.29 -8.69
N PRO A 3 -45.58 -68.02 -8.70
CA PRO A 3 -44.58 -67.65 -9.70
C PRO A 3 -43.70 -66.38 -9.48
N LEU A 4 -42.78 -66.21 -10.45
CA LEU A 4 -42.35 -64.98 -11.16
C LEU A 4 -41.57 -63.89 -10.40
N LEU A 5 -40.26 -63.85 -10.69
CA LEU A 5 -39.42 -62.64 -10.68
C LEU A 5 -39.87 -61.66 -11.77
N PRO A 6 -39.81 -60.34 -11.52
CA PRO A 6 -39.62 -59.35 -12.58
C PRO A 6 -38.14 -58.94 -12.67
N ALA A 7 -37.58 -59.12 -13.88
CA ALA A 7 -36.40 -58.41 -14.33
C ALA A 7 -36.76 -56.93 -14.54
N VAL A 8 -35.96 -56.01 -14.00
CA VAL A 8 -36.10 -54.57 -14.25
C VAL A 8 -34.74 -54.04 -14.74
N PRO A 9 -34.72 -53.25 -15.83
CA PRO A 9 -33.58 -53.16 -16.72
C PRO A 9 -32.50 -52.20 -16.24
N LEU A 10 -31.30 -52.44 -16.79
CA LEU A 10 -30.13 -51.58 -16.81
C LEU A 10 -30.53 -50.21 -17.41
N ALA A 11 -30.89 -49.25 -16.55
CA ALA A 11 -31.00 -47.85 -16.93
C ALA A 11 -29.67 -47.17 -16.61
N ALA A 12 -28.84 -47.07 -17.64
CA ALA A 12 -27.70 -46.19 -17.67
C ALA A 12 -28.12 -44.73 -17.47
N ALA A 13 -27.12 -43.94 -17.08
CA ALA A 13 -26.97 -42.52 -17.35
C ALA A 13 -27.25 -41.56 -16.18
N LEU A 14 -26.12 -40.98 -15.75
CA LEU A 14 -25.88 -39.56 -15.54
C LEU A 14 -26.01 -38.97 -14.13
N LEU A 15 -25.13 -37.98 -13.94
CA LEU A 15 -25.17 -36.83 -13.04
C LEU A 15 -24.43 -36.93 -11.69
N SER A 16 -23.19 -36.42 -11.77
CA SER A 16 -22.70 -35.32 -10.93
C SER A 16 -21.96 -35.68 -9.65
N GLY A 17 -20.63 -35.82 -9.81
CA GLY A 17 -19.68 -35.57 -8.75
C GLY A 17 -19.71 -34.10 -8.33
N ALA A 18 -20.00 -33.86 -7.05
CA ALA A 18 -19.85 -32.56 -6.41
C ALA A 18 -18.60 -32.59 -5.53
N LEU A 19 -17.46 -32.20 -6.10
CA LEU A 19 -16.28 -31.79 -5.32
C LEU A 19 -16.59 -30.43 -4.69
N ALA A 20 -16.91 -30.42 -3.40
CA ALA A 20 -16.99 -29.19 -2.61
C ALA A 20 -15.57 -28.72 -2.24
N LEU A 21 -14.96 -27.90 -3.10
CA LEU A 21 -13.75 -27.13 -2.78
C LEU A 21 -14.18 -25.79 -2.18
N THR A 22 -14.35 -25.74 -0.87
CA THR A 22 -14.60 -24.50 -0.11
C THR A 22 -13.27 -23.76 0.08
N ALA A 23 -12.77 -23.13 -0.98
CA ALA A 23 -11.66 -22.19 -0.89
C ALA A 23 -12.22 -20.82 -0.46
N CYS A 24 -12.27 -20.57 0.85
CA CYS A 24 -12.53 -19.23 1.34
C CYS A 24 -11.34 -18.34 0.95
N ALA A 25 -11.60 -17.45 -0.01
CA ALA A 25 -10.71 -16.36 -0.38
C ALA A 25 -10.42 -15.50 0.85
N HIS A 26 -9.19 -15.58 1.37
CA HIS A 26 -8.70 -14.58 2.31
C HIS A 26 -8.39 -13.32 1.50
N ALA A 27 -9.40 -12.48 1.28
CA ALA A 27 -9.23 -11.16 0.75
C ALA A 27 -8.43 -10.34 1.78
N GLY A 28 -7.11 -10.35 1.63
CA GLY A 28 -6.23 -9.40 2.28
C GLY A 28 -6.63 -8.01 1.81
N GLN A 29 -7.43 -7.33 2.64
CA GLN A 29 -7.80 -5.94 2.42
C GLN A 29 -6.58 -5.06 2.70
N ASN A 30 -5.67 -4.97 1.73
CA ASN A 30 -4.83 -3.80 1.54
C ASN A 30 -5.53 -2.87 0.54
N ALA A 31 -6.79 -2.53 0.81
CA ALA A 31 -7.39 -1.37 0.17
C ALA A 31 -6.70 -0.16 0.79
N GLY A 32 -5.74 0.41 0.06
CA GLY A 32 -5.00 1.60 0.48
C GLY A 32 -5.99 2.65 0.99
N SER A 33 -6.01 2.87 2.30
CA SER A 33 -6.88 3.87 2.90
C SER A 33 -6.35 5.22 2.45
N SER A 34 -7.09 5.91 1.57
CA SER A 34 -6.75 7.27 1.18
C SER A 34 -6.93 8.16 2.41
N LYS A 35 -5.81 8.62 2.96
CA LYS A 35 -5.79 9.58 4.07
C LYS A 35 -6.02 10.99 3.51
N THR A 36 -6.50 11.92 4.31
CA THR A 36 -6.55 13.34 3.89
C THR A 36 -5.48 14.11 4.65
N ALA A 37 -4.59 14.77 3.91
CA ALA A 37 -3.57 15.62 4.52
C ALA A 37 -4.19 16.97 4.89
N THR A 38 -3.89 17.44 6.11
CA THR A 38 -4.21 18.80 6.53
C THR A 38 -2.94 19.64 6.45
N PRO A 39 -2.94 20.79 5.74
CA PRO A 39 -1.74 21.63 5.62
C PRO A 39 -1.17 22.03 6.98
N GLY A 40 0.16 22.01 7.10
CA GLY A 40 0.89 22.31 8.33
C GLY A 40 0.80 21.23 9.42
N GLN A 41 0.04 20.15 9.22
CA GLN A 41 -0.04 19.03 10.15
C GLN A 41 0.75 17.83 9.63
N ALA A 42 1.42 17.14 10.55
CA ALA A 42 2.13 15.91 10.22
C ALA A 42 1.14 14.76 10.04
N PHE A 43 1.41 13.88 9.08
CA PHE A 43 0.65 12.65 8.86
C PHE A 43 1.59 11.54 8.37
N SER A 44 1.20 10.28 8.55
CA SER A 44 2.04 9.14 8.17
C SER A 44 1.44 8.34 7.03
N LEU A 45 2.29 7.91 6.10
CA LEU A 45 1.97 6.98 5.03
C LEU A 45 2.83 5.72 5.16
N ALA A 46 2.20 4.55 5.06
CA ALA A 46 2.89 3.31 4.77
C ALA A 46 3.16 3.20 3.26
N ARG A 47 4.11 2.35 2.87
CA ARG A 47 4.39 2.12 1.44
C ARG A 47 3.12 1.63 0.74
N GLY A 48 2.81 2.27 -0.39
CA GLY A 48 1.64 1.99 -1.20
C GLY A 48 0.40 2.82 -0.85
N GLU A 49 0.37 3.45 0.34
CA GLU A 49 -0.70 4.36 0.73
C GLU A 49 -0.60 5.72 0.03
N SER A 50 -1.74 6.39 -0.03
CA SER A 50 -1.89 7.73 -0.60
C SER A 50 -2.55 8.66 0.39
N ALA A 51 -2.18 9.94 0.32
CA ALA A 51 -2.92 11.03 0.91
C ALA A 51 -3.50 11.94 -0.17
N SER A 52 -4.77 12.30 -0.02
CA SER A 52 -5.40 13.39 -0.77
C SER A 52 -5.03 14.73 -0.13
N LEU A 53 -4.62 15.68 -0.96
CA LEU A 53 -4.34 17.07 -0.56
C LEU A 53 -5.59 17.94 -0.80
N PRO A 54 -5.71 19.11 -0.14
CA PRO A 54 -6.90 19.98 -0.26
C PRO A 54 -7.27 20.42 -1.68
N ASP A 55 -6.32 20.50 -2.61
CA ASP A 55 -6.56 20.85 -4.02
C ASP A 55 -7.04 19.66 -4.86
N ARG A 56 -7.32 18.52 -4.23
CA ARG A 56 -7.65 17.22 -4.84
C ARG A 56 -6.49 16.53 -5.56
N SER A 57 -5.27 17.04 -5.43
CA SER A 57 -4.09 16.28 -5.81
C SER A 57 -3.85 15.13 -4.81
N GLN A 58 -3.05 14.15 -5.21
CA GLN A 58 -2.72 12.99 -4.39
C GLN A 58 -1.21 12.84 -4.26
N LEU A 59 -0.76 12.46 -3.07
CA LEU A 59 0.62 12.08 -2.79
C LEU A 59 0.66 10.61 -2.39
N ARG A 60 1.40 9.79 -3.11
CA ARG A 60 1.55 8.35 -2.85
C ARG A 60 2.96 8.01 -2.42
N PHE A 61 3.09 7.23 -1.35
CA PHE A 61 4.39 6.65 -0.98
C PHE A 61 4.65 5.41 -1.83
N VAL A 62 5.62 5.49 -2.74
CA VAL A 62 5.85 4.46 -3.75
C VAL A 62 6.80 3.38 -3.23
N ALA A 63 7.99 3.78 -2.78
CA ALA A 63 9.05 2.84 -2.43
C ALA A 63 10.08 3.46 -1.49
N ILE A 64 10.90 2.60 -0.89
CA ILE A 64 12.16 3.00 -0.27
C ILE A 64 13.24 2.42 -1.17
N SER A 65 13.98 3.29 -1.87
CA SER A 65 14.98 2.89 -2.87
C SER A 65 16.33 2.55 -2.23
N ALA A 66 16.63 3.15 -1.07
CA ALA A 66 17.76 2.80 -0.23
C ALA A 66 17.40 3.01 1.25
N ASP A 67 17.86 2.13 2.13
CA ASP A 67 17.74 2.29 3.58
C ASP A 67 19.02 1.76 4.26
N SER A 68 19.80 2.69 4.80
CA SER A 68 21.03 2.43 5.55
C SER A 68 20.94 2.96 6.99
N ARG A 69 19.74 3.38 7.42
CA ARG A 69 19.52 4.04 8.72
C ARG A 69 20.01 3.16 9.85
N CYS A 70 20.64 3.79 10.84
CA CYS A 70 21.09 3.11 12.05
C CYS A 70 19.90 2.78 12.95
N PRO A 71 19.55 1.50 13.20
CA PRO A 71 18.41 1.16 14.04
C PRO A 71 18.61 1.57 15.51
N PRO A 72 17.51 1.75 16.27
CA PRO A 72 17.61 2.00 17.69
C PRO A 72 18.37 0.88 18.39
N LYS A 73 19.17 1.23 19.41
CA LYS A 73 20.00 0.30 20.20
C LYS A 73 21.16 -0.36 19.43
N VAL A 74 21.49 0.14 18.24
CA VAL A 74 22.70 -0.25 17.49
C VAL A 74 23.71 0.89 17.53
N GLN A 75 24.98 0.57 17.75
CA GLN A 75 26.07 1.54 17.65
C GLN A 75 26.65 1.51 16.23
N CYS A 76 26.21 2.46 15.38
CA CYS A 76 26.77 2.59 14.04
C CYS A 76 28.02 3.48 14.05
N VAL A 77 28.96 3.19 13.14
CA VAL A 77 30.16 4.02 12.92
C VAL A 77 29.78 5.34 12.23
N TRP A 78 28.76 5.32 11.38
CA TRP A 78 28.22 6.49 10.66
C TRP A 78 26.69 6.55 10.80
N ALA A 79 26.13 7.76 10.82
CA ALA A 79 24.70 7.98 10.76
C ALA A 79 24.23 7.71 9.32
N GLY A 80 23.60 6.56 9.09
CA GLY A 80 23.03 6.23 7.78
C GLY A 80 21.76 7.03 7.48
N ASP A 81 21.27 6.89 6.25
CA ASP A 81 20.12 7.60 5.70
C ASP A 81 19.15 6.64 5.01
N ALA A 82 18.01 7.17 4.54
CA ALA A 82 17.13 6.48 3.62
C ALA A 82 16.75 7.39 2.45
N VAL A 83 16.42 6.77 1.32
CA VAL A 83 15.87 7.43 0.14
C VAL A 83 14.45 6.93 -0.10
N LEU A 84 13.50 7.86 -0.04
CA LEU A 84 12.07 7.60 -0.15
C LEU A 84 11.55 8.14 -1.47
N GLU A 85 10.81 7.30 -2.19
CA GLU A 85 10.20 7.63 -3.48
C GLU A 85 8.71 7.88 -3.31
N PHE A 86 8.24 9.02 -3.79
CA PHE A 86 6.83 9.41 -3.83
C PHE A 86 6.40 9.76 -5.25
N GLU A 87 5.10 9.61 -5.51
CA GLU A 87 4.46 10.13 -6.71
C GLU A 87 3.41 11.16 -6.28
N TRP A 88 3.55 12.39 -6.77
CA TRP A 88 2.49 13.39 -6.72
C TRP A 88 1.67 13.32 -8.00
N THR A 89 0.34 13.35 -7.89
CA THR A 89 -0.59 13.43 -9.01
C THR A 89 -1.51 14.62 -8.82
N GLY A 90 -1.44 15.60 -9.71
CA GLY A 90 -2.31 16.78 -9.73
C GLY A 90 -3.78 16.46 -9.97
N ALA A 91 -4.66 17.39 -9.65
CA ALA A 91 -6.11 17.24 -9.89
C ALA A 91 -6.45 17.15 -11.39
N ASP A 92 -5.55 17.63 -12.25
CA ASP A 92 -5.58 17.51 -13.71
C ASP A 92 -5.00 16.18 -14.23
N GLY A 93 -4.46 15.35 -13.33
CA GLY A 93 -3.80 14.08 -13.66
C GLY A 93 -2.31 14.21 -13.99
N ALA A 94 -1.72 15.41 -13.93
CA ALA A 94 -0.27 15.58 -14.11
C ALA A 94 0.49 14.82 -13.02
N LYS A 95 1.62 14.19 -13.36
CA LYS A 95 2.39 13.36 -12.42
C LYS A 95 3.82 13.85 -12.26
N SER A 96 4.31 13.81 -11.03
CA SER A 96 5.69 14.13 -10.67
C SER A 96 6.25 13.09 -9.71
N ALA A 97 7.41 12.52 -10.05
CA ALA A 97 8.18 11.68 -9.15
C ALA A 97 9.01 12.55 -8.20
N LEU A 98 9.01 12.20 -6.91
CA LEU A 98 9.72 12.92 -5.86
C LEU A 98 10.58 11.94 -5.05
N SER A 99 11.90 12.09 -5.14
CA SER A 99 12.86 11.30 -4.35
C SER A 99 13.40 12.14 -3.20
N PHE A 100 13.32 11.67 -1.96
CA PHE A 100 13.78 12.37 -0.76
C PHE A 100 14.84 11.57 -0.02
N ASN A 101 16.02 12.16 0.18
CA ASN A 101 16.98 11.69 1.16
C ASN A 101 16.63 12.24 2.55
N THR A 102 16.52 11.37 3.56
CA THR A 102 16.08 11.75 4.92
C THR A 102 17.00 12.72 5.65
N VAL A 103 18.23 12.90 5.19
CA VAL A 103 19.24 13.74 5.85
C VAL A 103 19.48 15.04 5.08
N SER A 104 19.58 14.97 3.75
CA SER A 104 19.98 16.12 2.93
C SER A 104 18.84 16.93 2.33
N ASP A 105 17.63 16.35 2.21
CA ASP A 105 16.49 17.05 1.60
C ASP A 105 15.58 17.72 2.66
N ALA A 106 15.52 19.06 2.63
CA ALA A 106 14.64 19.83 3.52
C ALA A 106 13.16 19.89 3.08
N GLY A 107 12.86 19.41 1.87
CA GLY A 107 11.52 19.42 1.26
C GLY A 107 11.54 19.77 -0.23
N LYS A 108 10.54 19.28 -0.97
CA LYS A 108 10.41 19.45 -2.44
C LYS A 108 9.04 19.98 -2.79
N ASN A 109 8.95 20.74 -3.88
CA ASN A 109 7.70 21.34 -4.31
C ASN A 109 7.04 20.47 -5.39
N ALA A 110 5.71 20.35 -5.35
CA ALA A 110 4.91 19.70 -6.38
C ALA A 110 3.50 20.33 -6.41
N GLY A 111 3.09 20.80 -7.59
CA GLY A 111 1.89 21.63 -7.70
C GLY A 111 2.02 22.91 -6.85
N GLY A 112 1.00 23.21 -6.04
CA GLY A 112 1.03 24.32 -5.07
C GLY A 112 1.44 23.91 -3.66
N TRP A 113 2.20 22.82 -3.50
CA TRP A 113 2.57 22.26 -2.20
C TRP A 113 4.07 22.15 -2.01
N ARG A 114 4.53 22.50 -0.81
CA ARG A 114 5.83 22.09 -0.29
C ARG A 114 5.66 20.83 0.55
N ILE A 115 6.29 19.74 0.13
CA ILE A 115 6.23 18.43 0.77
C ILE A 115 7.54 18.18 1.51
N GLN A 116 7.44 17.81 2.78
CA GLN A 116 8.59 17.55 3.66
C GLN A 116 8.49 16.16 4.27
N VAL A 117 9.58 15.38 4.21
CA VAL A 117 9.74 14.15 4.99
C VAL A 117 10.30 14.55 6.36
N GLN A 118 9.53 14.32 7.42
CA GLN A 118 9.95 14.57 8.79
C GLN A 118 10.64 13.36 9.43
N GLY A 119 10.33 12.16 8.93
CA GLY A 119 10.97 10.96 9.41
C GLY A 119 10.46 9.70 8.72
N LEU A 120 11.17 8.62 8.97
CA LEU A 120 10.78 7.25 8.62
C LEU A 120 10.95 6.45 9.91
N ASP A 121 9.93 5.71 10.34
CA ASP A 121 10.02 4.89 11.54
C ASP A 121 10.76 3.55 11.28
N PHE A 122 10.94 2.75 12.34
CA PHE A 122 11.51 1.40 12.26
C PHE A 122 10.44 0.31 12.43
N ALA A 123 9.16 0.62 12.14
CA ALA A 123 8.12 -0.40 12.07
C ALA A 123 8.32 -1.29 10.84
N GLU A 124 7.66 -2.45 10.79
CA GLU A 124 7.69 -3.34 9.63
C GLU A 124 6.26 -3.56 9.10
N PRO A 125 5.90 -3.05 7.90
CA PRO A 125 6.71 -2.13 7.08
C PRO A 125 6.82 -0.73 7.70
N PRO A 126 7.86 0.05 7.37
CA PRO A 126 8.07 1.36 7.98
C PRO A 126 7.10 2.42 7.42
N ASN A 127 6.73 3.37 8.28
CA ASN A 127 5.87 4.50 7.92
C ASN A 127 6.69 5.77 7.77
N ALA A 128 6.46 6.50 6.67
CA ALA A 128 7.01 7.82 6.45
C ALA A 128 6.10 8.88 7.07
N THR A 129 6.64 9.74 7.92
CA THR A 129 5.94 10.91 8.46
C THR A 129 6.25 12.11 7.59
N LEU A 130 5.19 12.74 7.09
CA LEU A 130 5.22 13.85 6.15
C LEU A 130 4.56 15.07 6.76
N LYS A 131 4.96 16.25 6.29
CA LYS A 131 4.19 17.50 6.42
C LYS A 131 4.10 18.16 5.06
N VAL A 132 2.92 18.69 4.77
CA VAL A 132 2.66 19.44 3.53
C VAL A 132 2.20 20.83 3.91
N ASP A 133 2.75 21.84 3.24
CA ASP A 133 2.39 23.24 3.41
C ASP A 133 2.02 23.81 2.03
N ALA A 134 1.07 24.74 1.99
CA ALA A 134 0.78 25.47 0.74
C ALA A 134 1.97 26.38 0.40
N GLU A 135 2.31 26.45 -0.89
CA GLU A 135 3.31 27.40 -1.42
C GLU A 135 2.68 28.77 -1.74
#